data_AF-A0A2J8U1R8-F1
#
_entry.id   AF-A0A2J8U1R8-F1
#
_cell.length_a   1.000
_cell.length_b   1.000
_cell.length_c   1.000
_cell.angle_alpha   90.00
_cell.angle_beta   90.00
_cell.angle_gamma   90.00
#
_symmetry.space_group_name_H-M   'P 1'
#
loop_
_entity.id
_entity.type
_entity.pdbx_description
1 polymer ?
#
loop_
_entity_poly.entity_id
_entity_poly.type
_entity_poly.pdbx_seq_one_letter_code
_entity_poly.pdbx_strand_id
1 'polypeptide(L)'
;RPLQDAAEDLKAKLEKSLEHLRKQMQDALLFQAQADETCVLWQDIKDALRRVQDVKLQPPEVVPMELRTVCRVPGLVETLRRFRGDVTLDPDTANPELILSEDRRSVQRGDLRQALPDSPERFDPGPCVLGQERFTSGRHYWEVEVGDRTSWALGVCRENVNRKEKGELSAGNGFWILVFLGSYYNSSERALAPLRDPPRRVGIFLDYEAGHLSFYSATDGSLLFIF
;
A
#
# COMPACT_ATOMS: atom_id res chain seq x y z
N ARG A 1 -14.13 -91.68 38.69
CA ARG A 1 -13.27 -90.80 37.87
C ARG A 1 -14.05 -90.02 36.82
N PRO A 2 -14.92 -90.61 35.95
CA PRO A 2 -15.54 -89.84 34.85
C PRO A 2 -16.43 -88.67 35.29
N LEU A 3 -17.10 -88.79 36.44
CA LEU A 3 -17.94 -87.71 36.99
C LEU A 3 -17.13 -86.54 37.56
N GLN A 4 -15.91 -86.77 38.05
CA GLN A 4 -15.02 -85.71 38.53
C GLN A 4 -14.39 -84.96 37.37
N ASP A 5 -13.92 -85.69 36.36
CA ASP A 5 -13.33 -85.09 35.16
C ASP A 5 -14.35 -84.24 34.39
N ALA A 6 -15.61 -84.69 34.32
CA ALA A 6 -16.70 -83.91 33.73
C ALA A 6 -17.06 -82.65 34.55
N ALA A 7 -16.97 -82.72 35.88
CA ALA A 7 -17.22 -81.56 36.74
C ALA A 7 -16.11 -80.51 36.63
N GLU A 8 -14.85 -80.93 36.51
CA GLU A 8 -13.71 -80.02 36.31
C GLU A 8 -13.74 -79.38 34.91
N ASP A 9 -14.09 -80.13 33.85
CA ASP A 9 -14.26 -79.58 32.50
C ASP A 9 -15.40 -78.55 32.45
N LEU A 10 -16.53 -78.84 33.13
CA LEU A 10 -17.65 -77.89 33.21
C LEU A 10 -17.27 -76.62 33.97
N LYS A 11 -16.50 -76.76 35.06
CA LYS A 11 -15.97 -75.63 35.83
C LYS A 11 -15.02 -74.77 34.99
N ALA A 12 -14.08 -75.39 34.27
CA ALA A 12 -13.14 -74.68 33.40
C ALA A 12 -13.86 -73.93 32.25
N LYS A 13 -14.89 -74.54 31.65
CA LYS A 13 -15.75 -73.88 30.66
C LYS A 13 -16.51 -72.69 31.23
N LEU A 14 -17.00 -72.81 32.47
CA LEU A 14 -17.71 -71.74 33.14
C LEU A 14 -16.78 -70.57 33.45
N GLU A 15 -15.58 -70.84 33.98
CA GLU A 15 -14.56 -69.84 34.28
C GLU A 15 -14.11 -69.10 33.01
N LYS A 16 -13.85 -69.84 31.93
CA LYS A 16 -13.50 -69.24 30.63
C LYS A 16 -14.61 -68.35 30.07
N SER A 17 -15.87 -68.76 30.26
CA SER A 17 -17.03 -67.96 29.84
C SER A 17 -17.18 -66.69 30.68
N LEU A 18 -16.94 -66.77 31.99
CA LEU A 18 -16.95 -65.62 32.89
C LEU A 18 -15.85 -64.60 32.55
N GLU A 19 -14.63 -65.07 32.28
CA GLU A 19 -13.52 -64.20 31.87
C GLU A 19 -13.83 -63.48 30.54
N HIS A 20 -14.44 -64.20 29.59
CA HIS A 20 -14.85 -63.64 28.32
C HIS A 20 -15.93 -62.55 28.48
N LEU A 21 -16.98 -62.84 29.26
CA LEU A 21 -18.05 -61.89 29.58
C LEU A 21 -17.49 -60.65 30.30
N ARG A 22 -16.56 -60.84 31.24
CA ARG A 22 -15.91 -59.74 31.96
C ARG A 22 -15.16 -58.82 31.00
N LYS A 23 -14.42 -59.39 30.05
CA LYS A 23 -13.70 -58.61 29.04
C LYS A 23 -14.66 -57.84 28.13
N GLN A 24 -15.73 -58.49 27.64
CA GLN A 24 -16.75 -57.83 26.82
C GLN A 24 -17.43 -56.68 27.56
N MET A 25 -17.70 -56.83 28.86
CA MET A 25 -18.31 -55.78 29.67
C MET A 25 -17.36 -54.60 29.89
N GLN A 26 -16.06 -54.84 30.06
CA GLN A 26 -15.04 -53.78 30.15
C GLN A 26 -14.89 -53.01 28.83
N ASP A 27 -14.87 -53.72 27.69
CA ASP A 27 -14.78 -53.10 26.37
C ASP A 27 -16.03 -52.24 26.08
N ALA A 28 -17.22 -52.70 26.47
CA ALA A 28 -18.47 -51.95 26.35
C ALA A 28 -18.50 -50.69 27.24
N LEU A 29 -18.01 -50.79 28.48
CA LEU A 29 -17.89 -49.65 29.40
C LEU A 29 -16.92 -48.58 28.87
N LEU A 30 -15.79 -49.00 28.29
CA LEU A 30 -14.81 -48.10 27.69
C LEU A 30 -15.39 -47.37 26.46
N PHE A 31 -16.10 -48.11 25.60
CA PHE A 31 -16.79 -47.54 24.44
C PHE A 31 -17.87 -46.53 24.85
N GLN A 32 -18.63 -46.83 25.91
CA GLN A 32 -19.64 -45.92 26.44
C GLN A 32 -19.03 -44.64 27.03
N ALA A 33 -17.94 -44.75 27.79
CA ALA A 33 -17.25 -43.57 28.33
C ALA A 33 -16.68 -42.65 27.23
N GLN A 34 -16.13 -43.24 26.15
CA GLN A 34 -15.66 -42.47 24.99
C GLN A 34 -16.81 -41.81 24.23
N ALA A 35 -17.95 -42.49 24.10
CA ALA A 35 -19.14 -41.91 23.49
C ALA A 35 -19.69 -40.72 24.31
N ASP A 36 -19.69 -40.83 25.64
CA ASP A 36 -20.14 -39.76 26.54
C ASP A 36 -19.24 -38.51 26.47
N GLU A 37 -17.91 -38.67 26.44
CA GLU A 37 -16.97 -37.55 26.24
C GLU A 37 -17.17 -36.84 24.89
N THR A 38 -17.39 -37.60 23.82
CA THR A 38 -17.68 -37.01 22.50
C THR A 38 -19.03 -36.27 22.48
N CYS A 39 -20.01 -36.71 23.27
CA CYS A 39 -21.32 -36.07 23.36
C CYS A 39 -21.24 -34.67 23.98
N VAL A 40 -20.46 -34.52 25.06
CA VAL A 40 -20.22 -33.24 25.73
C VAL A 40 -19.50 -32.26 24.81
N LEU A 41 -18.43 -32.69 24.13
CA LEU A 41 -17.70 -31.86 23.17
C LEU A 41 -18.60 -31.40 22.01
N TRP A 42 -19.47 -32.28 21.51
CA TRP A 42 -20.42 -31.93 20.45
C TRP A 42 -21.50 -30.95 20.92
N GLN A 43 -21.92 -31.01 22.18
CA GLN A 43 -22.83 -30.03 22.78
C GLN A 43 -22.17 -28.67 22.93
N ASP A 44 -20.93 -28.61 23.39
CA ASP A 44 -20.17 -27.35 23.49
C ASP A 44 -19.97 -26.68 22.12
N ILE A 45 -19.68 -27.47 21.08
CA ILE A 45 -19.57 -26.98 19.71
C ILE A 45 -20.92 -26.44 19.20
N LYS A 46 -22.02 -27.14 19.46
CA LYS A 46 -23.36 -26.66 19.11
C LYS A 46 -23.73 -25.37 19.84
N ASP A 47 -23.40 -25.27 21.11
CA ASP A 47 -23.65 -24.06 21.89
C ASP A 47 -22.77 -22.89 21.44
N ALA A 48 -21.51 -23.14 21.10
CA ALA A 48 -20.64 -22.13 20.51
C ALA A 48 -21.18 -21.63 19.16
N LEU A 49 -21.63 -22.54 18.29
CA LEU A 49 -22.21 -22.18 16.99
C LEU A 49 -23.52 -21.39 17.13
N ARG A 50 -24.39 -21.77 18.08
CA ARG A 50 -25.62 -21.02 18.39
C ARG A 50 -25.31 -19.62 18.90
N ARG A 51 -24.32 -19.48 19.81
CA ARG A 51 -23.86 -18.16 20.29
C ARG A 51 -23.33 -17.29 19.15
N VAL A 52 -22.66 -17.86 18.14
CA VAL A 52 -22.14 -17.09 16.99
C VAL A 52 -23.26 -16.71 16.02
N GLN A 53 -24.27 -17.56 15.82
CA GLN A 53 -25.42 -17.24 14.96
C GLN A 53 -26.27 -16.07 15.47
N ASP A 54 -26.33 -15.88 16.79
CA ASP A 54 -27.06 -14.77 17.41
C ASP A 54 -26.25 -13.46 17.48
N VAL A 55 -24.95 -13.49 17.17
CA VAL A 55 -24.12 -12.29 17.11
C VAL A 55 -24.32 -11.60 15.77
N LYS A 56 -25.16 -10.56 15.78
CA LYS A 56 -25.20 -9.57 14.71
C LYS A 56 -23.94 -8.70 14.77
N LEU A 57 -22.90 -9.10 14.03
CA LEU A 57 -21.75 -8.25 13.78
C LEU A 57 -22.23 -7.07 12.92
N GLN A 58 -22.37 -5.89 13.54
CA GLN A 58 -22.41 -4.68 12.75
C GLN A 58 -20.98 -4.43 12.24
N PRO A 59 -20.77 -4.25 10.92
CA PRO A 59 -19.49 -3.77 10.45
C PRO A 59 -19.17 -2.48 11.21
N PRO A 60 -17.96 -2.34 11.78
CA PRO A 60 -17.58 -1.09 12.42
C PRO A 60 -17.85 0.02 11.42
N GLU A 61 -18.52 1.07 11.87
CA GLU A 61 -18.71 2.26 11.07
C GLU A 61 -17.33 2.68 10.59
N VAL A 62 -17.14 2.68 9.26
CA VAL A 62 -15.86 3.08 8.66
C VAL A 62 -15.75 4.58 8.93
N VAL A 63 -15.18 4.92 10.09
CA VAL A 63 -14.79 6.28 10.39
C VAL A 63 -13.78 6.65 9.31
N PRO A 64 -14.06 7.63 8.44
CA PRO A 64 -13.10 8.06 7.46
C PRO A 64 -11.85 8.50 8.21
N MET A 65 -10.76 7.74 8.07
CA MET A 65 -9.41 8.18 8.46
C MET A 65 -8.91 9.25 7.47
N GLU A 66 -9.79 10.18 7.08
CA GLU A 66 -9.35 11.42 6.50
C GLU A 66 -8.54 12.12 7.57
N LEU A 67 -7.21 12.13 7.39
CA LEU A 67 -6.29 12.94 8.17
C LEU A 67 -6.72 14.41 7.99
N ARG A 68 -7.62 14.88 8.85
CA ARG A 68 -8.02 16.30 8.92
C ARG A 68 -6.89 17.18 9.45
N THR A 69 -5.95 16.56 10.17
CA THR A 69 -4.76 17.22 10.68
C THR A 69 -3.68 17.22 9.62
N VAL A 70 -3.51 18.38 8.99
CA VAL A 70 -2.29 18.73 8.29
C VAL A 70 -1.13 18.54 9.28
N CYS A 71 -0.30 17.52 9.06
CA CYS A 71 0.87 17.31 9.88
C CYS A 71 1.88 18.40 9.54
N ARG A 72 1.95 19.42 10.41
CA ARG A 72 2.97 20.47 10.38
C ARG A 72 4.05 20.09 11.37
N VAL A 73 5.22 19.73 10.85
CA VAL A 73 6.39 19.45 11.69
C VAL A 73 7.29 20.69 11.66
N PRO A 74 7.38 21.46 12.75
CA PRO A 74 8.26 22.62 12.81
C PRO A 74 9.71 22.22 12.50
N GLY A 75 10.41 23.02 11.69
CA GLY A 75 11.82 22.75 11.36
C GLY A 75 12.03 21.68 10.27
N LEU A 76 10.95 21.08 9.74
CA LEU A 76 11.07 20.00 8.76
C LEU A 76 11.69 20.50 7.45
N VAL A 77 11.20 21.62 6.90
CA VAL A 77 11.71 22.17 5.64
C VAL A 77 13.19 22.55 5.78
N GLU A 78 13.58 23.16 6.90
CA GLU A 78 14.98 23.48 7.21
C GLU A 78 15.85 22.22 7.29
N THR A 79 15.31 21.12 7.81
CA THR A 79 15.99 19.83 7.87
C THR A 79 16.13 19.21 6.48
N LEU A 80 15.08 19.26 5.66
CA LEU A 80 15.08 18.72 4.29
C LEU A 80 16.06 19.48 3.38
N ARG A 81 16.22 20.79 3.58
CA ARG A 81 17.20 21.63 2.86
C ARG A 81 18.65 21.20 3.04
N ARG A 82 18.97 20.32 4.00
CA ARG A 82 20.30 19.69 4.11
C ARG A 82 20.60 18.73 2.96
N PHE A 83 19.56 18.23 2.29
CA PHE A 83 19.64 17.35 1.12
C PHE A 83 19.42 18.12 -0.19
N ARG A 84 19.55 19.46 -0.16
CA ARG A 84 19.23 20.29 -1.32
C ARG A 84 20.12 19.91 -2.51
N GLY A 85 19.49 19.43 -3.56
CA GLY A 85 20.09 19.20 -4.87
C GLY A 85 19.92 20.43 -5.75
N ASP A 86 20.84 20.58 -6.71
CA ASP A 86 20.75 21.63 -7.71
C ASP A 86 20.11 21.07 -8.97
N VAL A 87 18.82 21.37 -9.20
CA VAL A 87 18.06 20.85 -10.35
C VAL A 87 17.94 21.91 -11.43
N THR A 88 18.28 21.55 -12.67
CA THR A 88 18.15 22.39 -13.86
C THR A 88 17.35 21.65 -14.94
N LEU A 89 16.62 22.37 -15.77
CA LEU A 89 15.77 21.76 -16.80
C LEU A 89 16.59 21.34 -18.03
N ASP A 90 16.33 20.15 -18.56
CA ASP A 90 16.99 19.60 -19.74
C ASP A 90 16.24 19.97 -21.04
N PRO A 91 16.81 20.84 -21.90
CA PRO A 91 16.19 21.26 -23.15
C PRO A 91 15.98 20.14 -24.17
N ASP A 92 16.78 19.06 -24.11
CA ASP A 92 16.67 17.93 -25.03
C ASP A 92 15.43 17.08 -24.73
N THR A 93 14.96 17.12 -23.47
CA THR A 93 13.74 16.43 -23.04
C THR A 93 12.48 17.29 -23.21
N ALA A 94 12.63 18.61 -23.26
CA ALA A 94 11.52 19.55 -23.21
C ALA A 94 10.59 19.42 -24.42
N ASN A 95 9.29 19.31 -24.15
CA ASN A 95 8.27 19.36 -25.18
C ASN A 95 8.34 20.68 -25.97
N PRO A 96 8.10 20.68 -27.29
CA PRO A 96 8.24 21.91 -28.08
C PRO A 96 7.25 23.04 -27.74
N GLU A 97 6.19 22.78 -26.98
CA GLU A 97 5.30 23.82 -26.42
C GLU A 97 5.89 24.52 -25.18
N LEU A 98 7.01 24.04 -24.63
CA LEU A 98 7.63 24.60 -23.44
C LEU A 98 8.78 25.54 -23.78
N ILE A 99 8.73 26.74 -23.21
CA ILE A 99 9.76 27.75 -23.30
C ILE A 99 10.54 27.73 -21.97
N LEU A 100 11.84 27.46 -22.05
CA LEU A 100 12.74 27.46 -20.90
C LEU A 100 13.44 28.81 -20.76
N SER A 101 13.70 29.24 -19.53
CA SER A 101 14.58 30.37 -19.27
C SER A 101 16.04 30.04 -19.59
N GLU A 102 16.85 31.07 -19.82
CA GLU A 102 18.28 30.94 -20.13
C GLU A 102 19.06 30.20 -19.03
N ASP A 103 18.70 30.44 -17.77
CA ASP A 103 19.29 29.75 -16.60
C ASP A 103 18.76 28.32 -16.38
N ARG A 104 17.81 27.88 -17.20
CA ARG A 104 17.13 26.58 -17.12
C ARG A 104 16.44 26.30 -15.78
N ARG A 105 16.02 27.34 -15.06
CA ARG A 105 15.30 27.22 -13.78
C ARG A 105 13.80 27.46 -13.90
N SER A 106 13.34 28.03 -15.00
CA SER A 106 11.95 28.37 -15.22
C SER A 106 11.45 27.75 -16.52
N VAL A 107 10.17 27.39 -16.51
CA VAL A 107 9.46 26.89 -17.67
C VAL A 107 8.09 27.54 -17.77
N GLN A 108 7.71 27.90 -18.99
CA GLN A 108 6.37 28.36 -19.31
C GLN A 108 5.87 27.62 -20.55
N ARG A 109 4.58 27.33 -20.59
CA ARG A 109 3.94 26.88 -21.83
C ARG A 109 3.73 28.07 -22.75
N GLY A 110 4.28 28.01 -23.95
CA GLY A 110 4.07 28.98 -25.01
C GLY A 110 2.73 28.76 -25.73
N ASP A 111 2.29 29.78 -26.46
CA ASP A 111 1.07 29.71 -27.26
C ASP A 111 1.26 28.90 -28.55
N LEU A 112 2.50 28.80 -29.01
CA LEU A 112 2.89 28.11 -30.25
C LEU A 112 3.92 27.03 -29.96
N ARG A 113 3.80 25.92 -30.70
CA ARG A 113 4.78 24.85 -30.71
C ARG A 113 6.03 25.31 -31.46
N GLN A 114 7.19 25.23 -30.81
CA GLN A 114 8.48 25.60 -31.41
C GLN A 114 8.91 24.58 -32.46
N ALA A 115 9.62 25.06 -33.49
CA ALA A 115 10.22 24.22 -34.53
C ALA A 115 11.54 23.60 -34.04
N LEU A 116 11.45 22.68 -33.08
CA LEU A 116 12.59 21.95 -32.53
C LEU A 116 12.77 20.59 -33.22
N PRO A 117 14.01 20.09 -33.37
CA PRO A 117 14.25 18.76 -33.90
C PRO A 117 13.67 17.69 -32.97
N ASP A 118 13.08 16.67 -33.56
CA ASP A 118 12.62 15.50 -32.83
C ASP A 118 13.79 14.60 -32.42
N SER A 119 13.72 14.03 -31.22
CA SER A 119 14.72 13.11 -30.66
C SER A 119 14.03 12.11 -29.72
N PRO A 120 14.56 10.89 -29.52
CA PRO A 120 13.96 9.91 -28.60
C PRO A 120 13.77 10.44 -27.18
N GLU A 121 14.65 11.35 -26.73
CA GLU A 121 14.61 11.94 -25.39
C GLU A 121 13.48 12.96 -25.19
N ARG A 122 13.00 13.58 -26.27
CA ARG A 122 12.02 14.66 -26.22
C ARG A 122 10.61 14.16 -25.94
N PHE A 123 9.95 14.71 -24.93
CA PHE A 123 8.52 14.48 -24.72
C PHE A 123 7.70 15.12 -25.83
N ASP A 124 6.84 14.35 -26.50
CA ASP A 124 6.00 14.85 -27.59
C ASP A 124 4.50 14.96 -27.25
N PRO A 125 3.86 13.96 -26.61
CA PRO A 125 2.41 13.96 -26.40
C PRO A 125 1.88 15.01 -25.42
N GLY A 126 2.71 15.51 -24.52
CA GLY A 126 2.31 16.43 -23.46
C GLY A 126 3.42 17.41 -23.07
N PRO A 127 3.06 18.56 -22.45
CA PRO A 127 3.99 19.62 -22.10
C PRO A 127 4.84 19.24 -20.88
N CYS A 128 5.77 18.29 -21.07
CA CYS A 128 6.68 17.78 -20.05
C CYS A 128 8.13 18.16 -20.33
N VAL A 129 8.92 18.30 -19.28
CA VAL A 129 10.37 18.50 -19.30
C VAL A 129 10.97 17.83 -18.07
N LEU A 130 12.16 17.24 -18.19
CA LEU A 130 12.87 16.62 -17.08
C LEU A 130 13.94 17.55 -16.52
N GLY A 131 14.34 17.26 -15.29
CA GLY A 131 15.62 17.75 -14.76
C GLY A 131 16.79 17.10 -15.49
N GLN A 132 17.91 17.80 -15.57
CA GLN A 132 19.16 17.32 -16.13
C GLN A 132 19.78 16.20 -15.26
N GLU A 133 19.53 16.29 -13.95
CA GLU A 133 20.08 15.46 -12.92
C GLU A 133 19.36 14.11 -12.83
N ARG A 134 20.14 13.03 -12.77
CA ARG A 134 19.66 11.67 -12.60
C ARG A 134 20.02 11.17 -11.21
N PHE A 135 19.03 10.67 -10.48
CA PHE A 135 19.23 10.14 -9.14
C PHE A 135 19.24 8.61 -9.18
N THR A 136 20.35 8.01 -8.73
CA THR A 136 20.54 6.55 -8.66
C THR A 136 20.84 6.04 -7.24
N SER A 137 20.98 6.95 -6.29
CA SER A 137 21.22 6.70 -4.86
C SER A 137 21.05 7.99 -4.08
N GLY A 138 20.94 7.90 -2.76
CA GLY A 138 20.96 8.99 -1.82
C GLY A 138 19.61 9.67 -1.58
N ARG A 139 19.69 10.74 -0.79
CA ARG A 139 18.57 11.60 -0.43
C ARG A 139 18.72 12.96 -1.11
N HIS A 140 17.66 13.41 -1.77
CA HIS A 140 17.65 14.62 -2.59
C HIS A 140 16.42 15.46 -2.29
N TYR A 141 16.61 16.77 -2.25
CA TYR A 141 15.54 17.74 -2.02
C TYR A 141 15.63 18.91 -3.01
N TRP A 142 14.51 19.32 -3.59
CA TRP A 142 14.44 20.55 -4.37
C TRP A 142 13.09 21.23 -4.17
N GLU A 143 13.04 22.53 -4.43
CA GLU A 143 11.83 23.33 -4.29
C GLU A 143 11.46 23.94 -5.66
N VAL A 144 10.17 23.94 -5.98
CA VAL A 144 9.62 24.55 -7.19
C VAL A 144 8.62 25.63 -6.80
N GLU A 145 8.86 26.85 -7.27
CA GLU A 145 7.90 27.95 -7.14
C GLU A 145 6.77 27.75 -8.17
N VAL A 146 5.56 27.49 -7.68
CA VAL A 146 4.35 27.33 -8.49
C VAL A 146 3.47 28.60 -8.49
N GLY A 147 3.73 29.53 -7.57
CA GLY A 147 3.02 30.80 -7.46
C GLY A 147 1.50 30.62 -7.35
N ASP A 148 0.75 31.41 -8.10
CA ASP A 148 -0.72 31.37 -8.16
C ASP A 148 -1.24 30.55 -9.36
N ARG A 149 -0.42 29.64 -9.91
CA ARG A 149 -0.81 28.81 -11.06
C ARG A 149 -1.95 27.86 -10.68
N THR A 150 -2.97 27.81 -11.52
CA THR A 150 -4.17 26.97 -11.31
C THR A 150 -3.99 25.52 -11.76
N SER A 151 -2.92 25.23 -12.50
CA SER A 151 -2.59 23.89 -12.97
C SER A 151 -1.08 23.68 -13.04
N TRP A 152 -0.60 22.55 -12.53
CA TRP A 152 0.79 22.08 -12.63
C TRP A 152 0.92 20.60 -12.27
N ALA A 153 2.01 19.97 -12.70
CA ALA A 153 2.38 18.61 -12.32
C ALA A 153 3.88 18.57 -11.98
N LEU A 154 4.23 17.95 -10.85
CA LEU A 154 5.60 17.86 -10.36
C LEU A 154 5.88 16.44 -9.85
N GLY A 155 7.11 15.97 -9.98
CA GLY A 155 7.49 14.67 -9.44
C GLY A 155 8.77 14.11 -10.04
N VAL A 156 8.87 12.78 -10.06
CA VAL A 156 9.99 12.05 -10.64
C VAL A 156 9.48 10.97 -11.58
N CYS A 157 10.33 10.54 -12.51
CA CYS A 157 10.07 9.40 -13.37
C CYS A 157 11.29 8.50 -13.50
N ARG A 158 11.09 7.28 -13.97
CA ARG A 158 12.20 6.42 -14.42
C ARG A 158 12.83 7.02 -15.68
N GLU A 159 14.11 6.78 -15.89
CA GLU A 159 14.81 7.26 -17.08
C GLU A 159 14.21 6.69 -18.39
N ASN A 160 13.74 5.44 -18.35
CA ASN A 160 13.23 4.69 -19.49
C ASN A 160 11.71 4.81 -19.72
N VAL A 161 11.06 5.85 -19.18
CA VAL A 161 9.63 6.08 -19.46
C VAL A 161 9.36 6.33 -20.94
N ASN A 162 8.16 5.99 -21.40
CA ASN A 162 7.72 6.30 -22.76
C ASN A 162 7.50 7.82 -22.91
N ARG A 163 8.17 8.43 -23.88
CA ARG A 163 8.13 9.88 -24.14
C ARG A 163 7.41 10.25 -25.44
N LYS A 164 7.01 9.25 -26.23
CA LYS A 164 6.53 9.42 -27.61
C LYS A 164 5.08 9.02 -27.82
N GLU A 165 4.58 8.08 -27.03
CA GLU A 165 3.20 7.63 -27.15
C GLU A 165 2.33 8.27 -26.08
N LYS A 166 1.08 8.53 -26.43
CA LYS A 166 0.10 9.02 -25.46
C LYS A 166 -0.18 7.90 -24.46
N GLY A 167 0.16 8.15 -23.20
CA GLY A 167 -0.04 7.22 -22.10
C GLY A 167 -0.41 7.94 -20.81
N GLU A 168 -0.87 7.16 -19.84
CA GLU A 168 -1.18 7.65 -18.50
C GLU A 168 0.12 7.90 -17.72
N LEU A 169 0.21 9.06 -17.05
CA LEU A 169 1.33 9.40 -16.18
C LEU A 169 1.13 8.74 -14.79
N SER A 170 1.19 7.42 -14.77
CA SER A 170 0.95 6.60 -13.58
C SER A 170 2.21 5.98 -12.98
N ALA A 171 2.14 5.58 -11.71
CA ALA A 171 3.24 4.87 -11.04
C ALA A 171 3.59 3.54 -11.75
N GLY A 172 2.59 2.86 -12.32
CA GLY A 172 2.78 1.64 -13.11
C GLY A 172 3.60 1.89 -14.38
N ASN A 173 3.50 3.09 -14.97
CA ASN A 173 4.28 3.52 -16.13
C ASN A 173 5.59 4.22 -15.73
N GLY A 174 5.95 4.22 -14.45
CA GLY A 174 7.20 4.78 -13.94
C GLY A 174 7.16 6.28 -13.66
N PHE A 175 5.96 6.86 -13.41
CA PHE A 175 5.77 8.26 -13.03
C PHE A 175 5.20 8.38 -11.61
N TRP A 176 5.91 9.08 -10.73
CA TRP A 176 5.44 9.43 -9.38
C TRP A 176 5.27 10.94 -9.32
N ILE A 177 4.06 11.39 -9.63
CA ILE A 177 3.73 12.80 -9.81
C ILE A 177 2.59 13.25 -8.90
N LEU A 178 2.71 14.47 -8.39
CA LEU A 178 1.65 15.23 -7.77
C LEU A 178 1.14 16.26 -8.78
N VAL A 179 -0.16 16.22 -9.05
CA VAL A 179 -0.84 17.13 -9.98
C VAL A 179 -1.76 18.04 -9.17
N PHE A 180 -1.77 19.32 -9.52
CA PHE A 180 -2.75 20.28 -9.03
C PHE A 180 -3.58 20.78 -10.21
N LEU A 181 -4.91 20.67 -10.10
CA LEU A 181 -5.88 21.18 -11.07
C LEU A 181 -7.12 21.66 -10.32
N GLY A 182 -6.98 22.76 -9.57
CA GLY A 182 -7.99 23.23 -8.60
C GLY A 182 -8.19 22.30 -7.38
N SER A 183 -7.68 21.08 -7.44
CA SER A 183 -7.56 20.09 -6.37
C SER A 183 -6.33 19.22 -6.62
N TYR A 184 -5.86 18.50 -5.60
CA TYR A 184 -4.68 17.64 -5.72
C TYR A 184 -5.05 16.24 -6.21
N TYR A 185 -4.23 15.72 -7.11
CA TYR A 185 -4.32 14.36 -7.64
C TYR A 185 -2.94 13.73 -7.60
N ASN A 186 -2.88 12.42 -7.35
CA ASN A 186 -1.65 11.65 -7.47
C ASN A 186 -1.64 10.83 -8.78
N SER A 187 -0.50 10.22 -9.09
CA SER A 187 -0.33 9.33 -10.25
C SER A 187 -1.12 8.00 -10.18
N SER A 188 -2.01 7.83 -9.21
CA SER A 188 -3.03 6.77 -9.17
C SER A 188 -4.46 7.32 -9.37
N GLU A 189 -4.55 8.55 -9.87
CA GLU A 189 -5.79 9.29 -10.17
C GLU A 189 -6.75 9.47 -8.99
N ARG A 190 -6.28 9.25 -7.75
CA ARG A 190 -7.09 9.53 -6.57
C ARG A 190 -7.05 11.01 -6.25
N ALA A 191 -8.22 11.64 -6.24
CA ALA A 191 -8.39 12.97 -5.68
C ALA A 191 -7.98 12.93 -4.20
N LEU A 192 -7.05 13.80 -3.83
CA LEU A 192 -6.65 14.01 -2.44
C LEU A 192 -7.58 15.06 -1.83
N ALA A 193 -7.77 15.01 -0.52
CA ALA A 193 -8.55 16.01 0.19
C ALA A 193 -7.99 17.42 -0.15
N PRO A 194 -8.86 18.39 -0.49
CA PRO A 194 -8.40 19.71 -0.85
C PRO A 194 -7.68 20.34 0.35
N LEU A 195 -6.47 20.85 0.12
CA LEU A 195 -5.83 21.72 1.09
C LEU A 195 -6.62 23.02 1.14
N ARG A 196 -6.79 23.58 2.35
CA ARG A 196 -7.45 24.88 2.53
C ARG A 196 -6.77 25.98 1.72
N ASP A 197 -5.44 25.93 1.66
CA ASP A 197 -4.60 26.92 0.98
C ASP A 197 -3.50 26.19 0.16
N PRO A 198 -3.58 26.20 -1.19
CA PRO A 198 -2.50 25.67 -2.03
C PRO A 198 -1.19 26.43 -1.80
N PRO A 199 -0.03 25.77 -1.66
CA PRO A 199 1.22 26.45 -1.43
C PRO A 199 1.74 27.07 -2.73
N ARG A 200 2.36 28.25 -2.60
CA ARG A 200 3.07 28.92 -3.70
C ARG A 200 4.39 28.25 -4.06
N ARG A 201 4.91 27.41 -3.16
CA ARG A 201 6.14 26.65 -3.35
C ARG A 201 6.01 25.22 -2.85
N VAL A 202 6.41 24.28 -3.68
CA VAL A 202 6.36 22.84 -3.39
C VAL A 202 7.77 22.32 -3.23
N GLY A 203 8.06 21.70 -2.08
CA GLY A 203 9.28 20.95 -1.84
C GLY A 203 9.09 19.48 -2.20
N ILE A 204 10.07 18.88 -2.87
CA ILE A 204 10.05 17.49 -3.30
C ILE A 204 11.27 16.81 -2.66
N PHE A 205 11.01 15.74 -1.91
CA PHE A 205 12.05 14.97 -1.23
C PHE A 205 12.03 13.52 -1.72
N LEU A 206 13.17 13.06 -2.22
CA LEU A 206 13.41 11.70 -2.66
C LEU A 206 14.42 11.03 -1.72
N ASP A 207 14.03 9.90 -1.14
CA ASP A 207 14.94 8.97 -0.47
C ASP A 207 15.02 7.69 -1.33
N TYR A 208 16.09 7.59 -2.11
CA TYR A 208 16.20 6.55 -3.13
C TYR A 208 16.32 5.15 -2.51
N GLU A 209 17.14 5.00 -1.46
CA GLU A 209 17.33 3.73 -0.77
C GLU A 209 16.07 3.28 -0.02
N ALA A 210 15.32 4.21 0.57
CA ALA A 210 14.05 3.89 1.24
C ALA A 210 12.89 3.69 0.25
N GLY A 211 13.04 4.11 -1.02
CA GLY A 211 11.96 4.09 -2.00
C GLY A 211 10.84 5.09 -1.68
N HIS A 212 11.15 6.17 -0.97
CA HIS A 212 10.16 7.17 -0.55
C HIS A 212 10.25 8.43 -1.39
N LEU A 213 9.10 8.92 -1.84
CA LEU A 213 8.98 10.23 -2.48
C LEU A 213 7.88 11.02 -1.78
N SER A 214 8.20 12.23 -1.32
CA SER A 214 7.27 13.07 -0.57
C SER A 214 7.26 14.51 -1.06
N PHE A 215 6.09 15.12 -0.94
CA PHE A 215 5.79 16.47 -1.40
C PHE A 215 5.34 17.30 -0.21
N TYR A 216 5.90 18.50 -0.06
CA TYR A 216 5.63 19.40 1.05
C TYR A 216 5.28 20.81 0.55
N SER A 217 4.46 21.53 1.29
CA SER A 217 4.42 22.99 1.21
C SER A 217 5.73 23.52 1.76
N ALA A 218 6.55 24.14 0.91
CA ALA A 218 7.78 24.80 1.37
C ALA A 218 7.49 26.13 2.11
N THR A 219 6.21 26.56 2.13
CA THR A 219 5.76 27.76 2.85
C THR A 219 5.54 27.50 4.33
N ASP A 220 4.84 26.42 4.69
CA ASP A 220 4.45 26.12 6.07
C ASP A 220 4.87 24.73 6.56
N GLY A 221 5.60 23.98 5.74
CA GLY A 221 6.13 22.65 6.05
C GLY A 221 5.08 21.55 6.13
N SER A 222 3.85 21.80 5.67
CA SER A 222 2.81 20.78 5.61
C SER A 222 3.12 19.70 4.59
N LEU A 223 2.89 18.43 4.95
CA LEU A 223 2.92 17.31 4.00
C LEU A 223 1.73 17.40 3.04
N LEU A 224 2.00 17.39 1.74
CA LEU A 224 1.00 17.36 0.68
C LEU A 224 0.67 15.91 0.28
N PHE A 225 1.71 15.10 0.04
CA PHE A 225 1.57 13.72 -0.39
C PHE A 225 2.85 12.92 -0.18
N ILE A 226 2.73 11.59 -0.08
CA ILE A 226 3.84 10.64 -0.03
C ILE A 226 3.49 9.39 -0.85
N PHE A 227 4.45 8.93 -1.64
CA PHE A 227 4.44 7.64 -2.34
C PHE A 227 5.23 6.60 -1.55
#